data_AF-W9CJ26-F1
#
_entry.id   AF-W9CJ26-F1
#
_cell.length_a   1.000
_cell.length_b   1.000
_cell.length_c   1.000
_cell.angle_alpha   90.00
_cell.angle_beta   90.00
_cell.angle_gamma   90.00
#
_symmetry.space_group_name_H-M   'P 1'
#
loop_
_entity.id
_entity.type
_entity.pdbx_description
1 polymer ?
#
loop_
_entity_poly.entity_id
_entity_poly.type
_entity_poly.pdbx_seq_one_letter_code
_entity_poly.pdbx_strand_id
1 'polypeptide(L)'
;MAVGLGQRFLMKVVKNESMKTPEIYGWKVFFLASSACFGGMPFGWDIGTIGGVIVMPTFTKAYHIDKLDDSAQANLLSNNTIVVSTLQAGCFFGSLFAYYIADRWGRKPALLIAAGITIVGVIVQCASAGHISALYVGRLVAGMGVGAASMLTPLYVRFTTPFPI
;
A
#
# COMPACT_ATOMS: atom_id res chain seq x y z
N MET A 1 -13.81 -37.64 -7.79
CA MET A 1 -13.71 -36.16 -7.73
C MET A 1 -12.57 -35.71 -8.63
N ALA A 2 -12.88 -35.00 -9.72
CA ALA A 2 -11.86 -34.56 -10.68
C ALA A 2 -11.09 -33.37 -10.10
N VAL A 3 -9.83 -33.60 -9.76
CA VAL A 3 -8.88 -32.56 -9.32
C VAL A 3 -8.70 -31.57 -10.47
N GLY A 4 -9.04 -30.30 -10.26
CA GLY A 4 -8.96 -29.26 -11.29
C GLY A 4 -7.53 -29.06 -11.79
N LEU A 5 -7.36 -28.65 -13.05
CA LEU A 5 -6.05 -28.48 -13.69
C LEU A 5 -5.10 -27.59 -12.85
N GLY A 6 -5.64 -26.55 -12.21
CA GLY A 6 -4.89 -25.66 -11.32
C GLY A 6 -4.40 -26.31 -10.03
N GLN A 7 -5.15 -27.24 -9.43
CA GLN A 7 -4.70 -28.01 -8.26
C GLN A 7 -3.51 -28.92 -8.60
N ARG A 8 -3.50 -29.52 -9.80
CA ARG A 8 -2.39 -30.37 -10.25
C ARG A 8 -1.10 -29.56 -10.42
N PHE A 9 -1.19 -28.33 -10.91
CA PHE A 9 -0.05 -27.42 -10.99
C PHE A 9 0.43 -26.99 -9.61
N LEU A 10 -0.49 -26.60 -8.72
CA LEU A 10 -0.17 -26.20 -7.35
C LEU A 10 0.50 -27.33 -6.56
N MET A 11 0.03 -28.58 -6.68
CA MET A 11 0.67 -29.76 -6.08
C MET A 11 2.07 -30.07 -6.63
N LYS A 12 2.38 -29.60 -7.85
CA LYS A 12 3.70 -29.79 -8.46
C LYS A 12 4.73 -28.76 -7.98
N VAL A 13 4.26 -27.54 -7.70
CA VAL A 13 5.12 -26.41 -7.29
C VAL A 13 5.26 -26.33 -5.76
N VAL A 14 4.18 -26.59 -5.01
CA VAL A 14 4.17 -26.48 -3.55
C VAL A 14 4.24 -27.90 -2.97
N LYS A 15 5.39 -28.29 -2.42
CA LYS A 15 5.52 -29.55 -1.67
C LYS A 15 5.47 -29.24 -0.19
N ASN A 16 4.26 -29.03 0.35
CA ASN A 16 4.05 -28.76 1.76
C ASN A 16 3.01 -29.72 2.35
N GLU A 17 3.19 -30.12 3.61
CA GLU A 17 2.31 -31.04 4.36
C GLU A 17 0.87 -30.52 4.44
N SER A 18 0.67 -29.19 4.34
CA SER A 18 -0.64 -28.53 4.36
C SER A 18 -1.54 -28.82 3.16
N MET A 19 -1.05 -29.48 2.10
CA MET A 19 -1.88 -29.86 0.93
C MET A 19 -2.48 -31.28 1.01
N LYS A 20 -2.39 -31.96 2.16
CA LYS A 20 -3.02 -33.28 2.37
C LYS A 20 -4.55 -33.26 2.17
N THR A 21 -5.20 -32.11 2.24
CA THR A 21 -6.62 -31.90 1.93
C THR A 21 -6.79 -31.12 0.61
N PRO A 22 -6.72 -31.78 -0.56
CA PRO A 22 -6.70 -31.10 -1.85
C PRO A 22 -7.98 -30.29 -2.10
N GLU A 23 -9.13 -30.72 -1.57
CA GLU A 23 -10.44 -30.08 -1.78
C GLU A 23 -10.52 -28.61 -1.32
N ILE A 24 -9.63 -28.21 -0.41
CA ILE A 24 -9.66 -26.89 0.22
C ILE A 24 -8.80 -25.86 -0.56
N TYR A 25 -7.77 -26.31 -1.29
CA TYR A 25 -6.89 -25.45 -2.09
C TYR A 25 -7.39 -25.36 -3.54
N GLY A 26 -8.50 -24.66 -3.74
CA GLY A 26 -9.03 -24.36 -5.06
C GLY A 26 -8.35 -23.15 -5.73
N TRP A 27 -8.40 -23.09 -7.06
CA TRP A 27 -7.94 -21.94 -7.86
C TRP A 27 -8.54 -20.60 -7.39
N LYS A 28 -9.79 -20.61 -6.90
CA LYS A 28 -10.46 -19.42 -6.34
C LYS A 28 -9.71 -18.82 -5.15
N VAL A 29 -9.15 -19.65 -4.26
CA VAL A 29 -8.41 -19.20 -3.06
C VAL A 29 -7.09 -18.55 -3.48
N PHE A 30 -6.42 -19.11 -4.49
CA PHE A 30 -5.21 -18.53 -5.05
C PHE A 30 -5.47 -17.13 -5.62
N PHE A 31 -6.50 -16.97 -6.45
CA PHE A 31 -6.86 -15.65 -7.02
C PHE A 31 -7.26 -14.64 -5.94
N LEU A 32 -7.98 -15.08 -4.92
CA LEU A 32 -8.39 -14.23 -3.82
C LEU A 32 -7.18 -13.76 -2.99
N ALA A 33 -6.25 -14.66 -2.68
CA ALA A 33 -5.01 -14.34 -1.97
C ALA A 33 -4.11 -13.42 -2.80
N SER A 34 -3.94 -13.68 -4.10
CA SER A 34 -3.20 -12.80 -5.01
C SER A 34 -3.82 -11.40 -5.06
N SER A 35 -5.14 -11.30 -5.21
CA SER A 35 -5.87 -10.02 -5.21
C SER A 35 -5.72 -9.27 -3.89
N ALA A 36 -5.66 -9.97 -2.75
CA ALA A 36 -5.43 -9.34 -1.47
C ALA A 36 -4.00 -8.79 -1.38
N CYS A 37 -2.98 -9.54 -1.82
CA CYS A 37 -1.59 -9.10 -1.83
C CYS A 37 -1.35 -7.81 -2.64
N PHE A 38 -2.16 -7.55 -3.68
CA PHE A 38 -2.12 -6.29 -4.41
C PHE A 38 -2.41 -5.06 -3.52
N GLY A 39 -3.08 -5.22 -2.38
CA GLY A 39 -3.29 -4.15 -1.40
C GLY A 39 -2.01 -3.59 -0.78
N GLY A 40 -0.91 -4.36 -0.76
CA GLY A 40 0.41 -3.91 -0.30
C GLY A 40 1.26 -3.25 -1.39
N MET A 41 0.90 -3.39 -2.67
CA MET A 41 1.65 -2.83 -3.79
C MET A 41 1.71 -1.29 -3.80
N PRO A 42 0.62 -0.55 -3.49
CA PRO A 42 0.65 0.92 -3.44
C PRO A 42 1.69 1.44 -2.45
N PHE A 43 1.85 0.78 -1.30
CA PHE A 43 2.85 1.15 -0.30
C PHE A 43 4.28 1.09 -0.84
N GLY A 44 4.62 -0.01 -1.53
CA GLY A 44 5.92 -0.15 -2.18
C GLY A 44 6.13 0.84 -3.33
N TRP A 45 5.08 1.12 -4.09
CA TRP A 45 5.10 2.10 -5.18
C TRP A 45 5.36 3.52 -4.67
N ASP A 46 4.68 3.94 -3.60
CA ASP A 46 4.85 5.29 -3.03
C ASP A 46 6.26 5.53 -2.49
N ILE A 47 6.86 4.52 -1.84
CA ILE A 47 8.23 4.61 -1.32
C ILE A 47 9.26 4.54 -2.46
N GLY A 48 9.03 3.73 -3.49
CA GLY A 48 9.94 3.60 -4.62
C GLY A 48 9.96 4.81 -5.55
N THR A 49 8.80 5.42 -5.80
CA THR A 49 8.69 6.56 -6.73
C THR A 49 9.22 7.86 -6.14
N ILE A 50 9.12 8.05 -4.82
CA ILE A 50 9.49 9.32 -4.20
C ILE A 50 10.97 9.66 -4.36
N GLY A 51 11.85 8.66 -4.25
CA GLY A 51 13.29 8.83 -4.43
C GLY A 51 13.65 9.26 -5.86
N GLY A 52 12.88 8.82 -6.86
CA GLY A 52 13.08 9.23 -8.25
C GLY A 52 12.51 10.61 -8.58
N VAL A 53 11.30 10.91 -8.09
CA VAL A 53 10.59 12.16 -8.40
C VAL A 53 11.30 13.39 -7.82
N ILE A 54 11.92 13.27 -6.64
CA ILE A 54 12.53 14.42 -5.97
C ILE A 54 13.87 14.83 -6.62
N VAL A 55 14.54 13.93 -7.34
CA VAL A 55 15.77 14.23 -8.09
C VAL A 55 15.45 14.83 -9.47
N MET A 56 14.19 14.81 -9.91
CA MET A 56 13.84 15.31 -11.24
C MET A 56 13.94 16.84 -11.33
N PRO A 57 14.63 17.38 -12.35
CA PRO A 57 14.76 18.83 -12.54
C PRO A 57 13.40 19.52 -12.81
N THR A 58 12.43 18.79 -13.36
CA THR A 58 11.05 19.28 -13.54
C THR A 58 10.36 19.54 -12.20
N PHE A 59 10.60 18.70 -11.20
CA PHE A 59 10.03 18.84 -9.86
C PHE A 59 10.65 20.04 -9.13
N THR A 60 11.99 20.16 -9.19
CA THR A 60 12.74 21.30 -8.65
C THR A 60 12.28 22.64 -9.24
N LYS A 61 12.01 22.68 -10.55
CA LYS A 61 11.47 23.88 -11.23
C LYS A 61 10.02 24.17 -10.88
N ALA A 62 9.16 23.14 -10.81
CA ALA A 62 7.75 23.28 -10.46
C ALA A 62 7.53 23.75 -9.01
N TYR A 63 8.46 23.44 -8.11
CA TYR A 63 8.43 23.85 -6.70
C TYR A 63 9.37 25.03 -6.38
N HIS A 64 9.90 25.72 -7.40
CA HIS A 64 10.76 26.91 -7.28
C HIS A 64 12.04 26.72 -6.43
N ILE A 65 12.63 25.51 -6.45
CA ILE A 65 13.84 25.16 -5.67
C ILE A 65 15.14 25.57 -6.41
N ASP A 66 15.05 26.02 -7.67
CA ASP A 66 16.16 26.32 -8.60
C ASP A 66 17.06 27.52 -8.22
N LYS A 67 16.68 28.34 -7.22
CA LYS A 67 17.38 29.60 -6.87
C LYS A 67 18.26 29.56 -5.61
N LEU A 68 18.39 28.42 -4.92
CA LEU A 68 19.17 28.38 -3.67
C LEU A 68 20.51 27.65 -3.85
N ASP A 69 21.51 28.24 -3.20
CA ASP A 69 22.94 27.88 -3.05
C ASP A 69 23.19 26.43 -2.59
N ASP A 70 24.43 25.98 -2.36
CA ASP A 70 24.78 24.60 -1.90
C ASP A 70 23.95 24.09 -0.69
N SER A 71 23.34 25.00 0.08
CA SER A 71 22.35 24.71 1.12
C SER A 71 21.03 24.11 0.59
N ALA A 72 20.66 24.32 -0.68
CA ALA A 72 19.47 23.79 -1.33
C ALA A 72 19.54 22.28 -1.54
N GLN A 73 20.75 21.72 -1.75
CA GLN A 73 20.94 20.29 -1.86
C GLN A 73 20.71 19.60 -0.50
N ALA A 74 21.14 20.23 0.61
CA ALA A 74 20.81 19.80 1.96
C ALA A 74 19.31 19.97 2.29
N ASN A 75 18.67 21.00 1.74
CA ASN A 75 17.21 21.17 1.81
C ASN A 75 16.49 20.10 0.97
N LEU A 76 17.00 19.66 -0.18
CA LEU A 76 16.40 18.56 -0.94
C LEU A 76 16.46 17.23 -0.17
N LEU A 77 17.54 16.96 0.55
CA LEU A 77 17.60 15.83 1.49
C LEU A 77 16.60 16.00 2.64
N SER A 78 16.55 17.18 3.27
CA SER A 78 15.60 17.45 4.35
C SER A 78 14.14 17.33 3.88
N ASN A 79 13.83 17.84 2.68
CA ASN A 79 12.51 17.70 2.06
C ASN A 79 12.19 16.25 1.76
N ASN A 80 13.13 15.45 1.24
CA ASN A 80 12.94 13.99 1.09
C ASN A 80 12.56 13.34 2.42
N THR A 81 13.32 13.61 3.48
CA THR A 81 13.06 13.05 4.80
C THR A 81 11.69 13.48 5.32
N ILE A 82 11.31 14.75 5.17
CA ILE A 82 10.00 15.26 5.60
C ILE A 82 8.85 14.60 4.82
N VAL A 83 8.97 14.41 3.50
CA VAL A 83 7.91 13.75 2.71
C VAL A 83 7.76 12.28 3.11
N VAL A 84 8.88 11.57 3.33
CA VAL A 84 8.85 10.16 3.77
C VAL A 84 8.31 10.06 5.21
N SER A 85 8.73 10.94 6.11
CA SER A 85 8.25 10.97 7.50
C SER A 85 6.76 11.32 7.60
N THR A 86 6.23 12.20 6.75
CA THR A 86 4.79 12.54 6.73
C THR A 86 3.94 11.38 6.24
N LEU A 87 4.41 10.62 5.24
CA LEU A 87 3.76 9.38 4.83
C LEU A 87 3.79 8.33 5.96
N GLN A 88 4.94 8.15 6.61
CA GLN A 88 5.09 7.20 7.71
C GLN A 88 4.20 7.57 8.91
N ALA A 89 4.11 8.86 9.24
CA ALA A 89 3.19 9.37 10.25
C ALA A 89 1.74 9.10 9.86
N GLY A 90 1.36 9.36 8.60
CA GLY A 90 0.05 8.99 8.07
C GLY A 90 -0.24 7.50 8.22
N CYS A 91 0.72 6.62 7.91
CA CYS A 91 0.57 5.17 8.06
C CYS A 91 0.40 4.74 9.52
N PHE A 92 1.11 5.37 10.46
CA PHE A 92 0.96 5.12 11.89
C PHE A 92 -0.48 5.39 12.35
N PHE A 93 -1.02 6.57 12.06
CA PHE A 93 -2.40 6.90 12.42
C PHE A 93 -3.41 6.04 11.63
N GLY A 94 -3.17 5.83 10.34
CA GLY A 94 -4.01 5.02 9.47
C GLY A 94 -4.18 3.59 9.97
N SER A 95 -3.08 2.93 10.37
CA SER A 95 -3.12 1.58 10.92
C SER A 95 -3.88 1.50 12.27
N LEU A 96 -3.72 2.51 13.13
CA LEU A 96 -4.43 2.57 14.41
C LEU A 96 -5.96 2.67 14.22
N PHE A 97 -6.41 3.55 13.32
CA PHE A 97 -7.83 3.69 12.99
C PHE A 97 -8.36 2.47 12.23
N ALA A 98 -7.55 1.88 11.35
CA ALA A 98 -7.92 0.68 10.61
C ALA A 98 -8.23 -0.49 11.53
N TYR A 99 -7.51 -0.63 12.64
CA TYR A 99 -7.78 -1.70 13.60
C TYR A 99 -9.21 -1.60 14.16
N TYR A 100 -9.61 -0.40 14.59
CA TYR A 100 -10.96 -0.17 15.12
C TYR A 100 -12.06 -0.34 14.06
N ILE A 101 -11.82 0.15 12.84
CA ILE A 101 -12.77 0.04 11.72
C ILE A 101 -12.90 -1.42 11.27
N ALA A 102 -11.81 -2.19 11.23
CA ALA A 102 -11.80 -3.59 10.84
C ALA A 102 -12.68 -4.45 11.74
N ASP A 103 -12.65 -4.18 13.05
CA ASP A 103 -13.38 -4.94 14.05
C ASP A 103 -14.89 -4.63 14.02
N ARG A 104 -15.26 -3.39 13.65
CA ARG A 104 -16.66 -2.94 13.68
C ARG A 104 -17.42 -3.09 12.36
N TRP A 105 -16.77 -2.89 11.21
CA TRP A 105 -17.42 -2.91 9.89
C TRP A 105 -17.05 -4.14 9.03
N GLY A 106 -16.13 -4.98 9.50
CA GLY A 106 -15.66 -6.14 8.76
C GLY A 106 -14.56 -5.83 7.75
N ARG A 107 -13.78 -6.86 7.39
CA ARG A 107 -12.49 -6.68 6.70
C ARG A 107 -12.59 -6.25 5.24
N LYS A 108 -13.60 -6.72 4.51
CA LYS A 108 -13.80 -6.38 3.09
C LYS A 108 -14.17 -4.90 2.86
N PRO A 109 -15.20 -4.34 3.53
CA PRO A 109 -15.52 -2.92 3.35
C PRO A 109 -14.44 -2.01 3.93
N ALA A 110 -13.76 -2.40 5.02
CA ALA A 110 -12.63 -1.64 5.55
C ALA A 110 -11.51 -1.47 4.51
N LEU A 111 -11.22 -2.51 3.72
CA LEU A 111 -10.18 -2.45 2.68
C LEU A 111 -10.60 -1.57 1.49
N LEU A 112 -11.89 -1.55 1.13
CA LEU A 112 -12.43 -0.64 0.11
C LEU A 112 -12.40 0.82 0.55
N ILE A 113 -12.74 1.10 1.82
CA ILE A 113 -12.68 2.45 2.37
C ILE A 113 -11.23 2.94 2.42
N ALA A 114 -10.30 2.09 2.85
CA ALA A 114 -8.88 2.40 2.84
C ALA A 114 -8.38 2.76 1.43
N ALA A 115 -8.78 2.01 0.40
CA ALA A 115 -8.47 2.32 -0.99
C ALA A 115 -9.07 3.68 -1.42
N GLY A 116 -10.31 3.99 -1.02
CA GLY A 116 -10.93 5.29 -1.29
C GLY A 116 -10.17 6.47 -0.68
N ILE A 117 -9.73 6.34 0.58
CA ILE A 117 -8.93 7.37 1.26
C ILE A 117 -7.60 7.58 0.53
N THR A 118 -6.94 6.50 0.10
CA THR A 118 -5.71 6.57 -0.69
C THR A 118 -5.94 7.33 -2.01
N ILE A 119 -7.02 7.03 -2.74
CA ILE A 119 -7.35 7.71 -4.00
C ILE A 119 -7.54 9.22 -3.77
N VAL A 120 -8.27 9.61 -2.73
CA VAL A 120 -8.46 11.03 -2.39
C VAL A 120 -7.13 11.70 -2.07
N GLY A 121 -6.26 11.05 -1.28
CA GLY A 121 -4.93 11.57 -0.97
C GLY A 121 -4.04 11.75 -2.20
N VAL A 122 -4.12 10.83 -3.18
CA VAL A 122 -3.39 10.93 -4.45
C VAL A 122 -3.94 12.08 -5.31
N ILE A 123 -5.26 12.26 -5.38
CA ILE A 123 -5.88 13.38 -6.11
C ILE A 123 -5.41 14.72 -5.54
N VAL A 124 -5.35 14.85 -4.21
CA VAL A 124 -4.85 16.06 -3.54
C VAL A 124 -3.37 16.30 -3.87
N GLN A 125 -2.55 15.26 -3.93
CA GLN A 125 -1.15 15.39 -4.36
C GLN A 125 -1.03 15.84 -5.81
N CYS A 126 -1.83 15.28 -6.72
CA CYS A 126 -1.84 15.68 -8.13
C CYS A 126 -2.32 17.12 -8.33
N ALA A 127 -3.31 17.56 -7.54
CA ALA A 127 -3.87 18.91 -7.59
C ALA A 127 -2.97 19.98 -6.92
N SER A 128 -1.85 19.58 -6.31
CA SER A 128 -1.01 20.43 -5.47
C SER A 128 -0.32 21.59 -6.21
N ALA A 129 -0.32 21.62 -7.55
CA ALA A 129 0.04 22.76 -8.42
C ALA A 129 1.23 23.66 -7.97
N GLY A 130 2.30 23.07 -7.40
CA GLY A 130 3.51 23.80 -6.97
C GLY A 130 3.53 24.25 -5.50
N HIS A 131 2.49 23.98 -4.71
CA HIS A 131 2.48 24.25 -3.26
C HIS A 131 2.97 23.04 -2.45
N ILE A 132 4.11 23.16 -1.76
CA ILE A 132 4.73 22.05 -0.99
C ILE A 132 3.81 21.58 0.15
N SER A 133 3.07 22.50 0.78
CA SER A 133 2.14 22.21 1.88
C SER A 133 1.00 21.26 1.47
N ALA A 134 0.41 21.47 0.30
CA ALA A 134 -0.65 20.61 -0.22
C ALA A 134 -0.14 19.20 -0.56
N LEU A 135 1.12 19.09 -1.01
CA LEU A 135 1.78 17.80 -1.22
C LEU A 135 1.97 17.05 0.10
N TYR A 136 2.40 17.71 1.18
CA TYR A 136 2.52 17.07 2.50
C TYR A 136 1.18 16.59 3.06
N VAL A 137 0.13 17.40 2.94
CA VAL A 137 -1.21 17.01 3.39
C VAL A 137 -1.73 15.82 2.59
N GLY A 138 -1.58 15.85 1.26
CA GLY A 138 -1.98 14.74 0.40
C GLY A 138 -1.20 13.45 0.69
N ARG A 139 0.09 13.55 1.02
CA ARG A 139 0.94 12.42 1.45
C ARG A 139 0.52 11.84 2.79
N LEU A 140 0.14 12.67 3.75
CA LEU A 140 -0.38 12.22 5.04
C LEU A 140 -1.70 11.46 4.85
N VAL A 141 -2.64 12.02 4.09
CA VAL A 141 -3.94 11.40 3.80
C VAL A 141 -3.78 10.09 3.02
N ALA A 142 -2.94 10.08 1.97
CA ALA A 142 -2.63 8.85 1.24
C ALA A 142 -1.97 7.82 2.17
N GLY A 143 -1.04 8.25 3.02
CA GLY A 143 -0.39 7.40 4.03
C GLY A 143 -1.38 6.76 4.99
N MET A 144 -2.45 7.48 5.40
CA MET A 144 -3.50 6.91 6.24
C MET A 144 -4.24 5.75 5.55
N GLY A 145 -4.62 5.93 4.29
CA GLY A 145 -5.28 4.88 3.51
C GLY A 145 -4.38 3.67 3.24
N VAL A 146 -3.12 3.91 2.87
CA VAL A 146 -2.16 2.84 2.58
C VAL A 146 -1.73 2.10 3.85
N GLY A 147 -1.53 2.79 4.97
CA GLY A 147 -1.22 2.17 6.26
C GLY A 147 -2.36 1.29 6.75
N ALA A 148 -3.61 1.72 6.57
CA ALA A 148 -4.79 0.91 6.81
C ALA A 148 -4.83 -0.35 5.93
N ALA A 149 -4.60 -0.19 4.62
CA ALA A 149 -4.58 -1.30 3.67
C ALA A 149 -3.48 -2.34 3.97
N SER A 150 -2.28 -1.89 4.38
CA SER A 150 -1.15 -2.76 4.72
C SER A 150 -1.42 -3.64 5.94
N MET A 151 -2.16 -3.13 6.93
CA MET A 151 -2.60 -3.95 8.07
C MET A 151 -3.75 -4.91 7.69
N LEU A 152 -4.71 -4.43 6.91
CA LEU A 152 -5.91 -5.18 6.52
C LEU A 152 -5.62 -6.33 5.54
N THR A 153 -4.62 -6.18 4.68
CA THR A 153 -4.25 -7.16 3.64
C THR A 153 -3.86 -8.54 4.20
N PRO A 154 -2.83 -8.68 5.06
CA PRO A 154 -2.47 -9.98 5.64
C PRO A 154 -3.57 -10.52 6.55
N LEU A 155 -4.30 -9.62 7.21
CA LEU A 155 -5.49 -9.94 7.98
C LEU A 155 -6.58 -10.56 7.10
N TYR A 156 -6.84 -10.05 5.91
CA TYR A 156 -7.82 -10.62 4.99
C TYR A 156 -7.35 -11.99 4.47
N VAL A 157 -6.08 -12.11 4.06
CA VAL A 157 -5.50 -13.37 3.59
C VAL A 157 -5.66 -14.49 4.62
N ARG A 158 -5.36 -14.23 5.90
CA ARG A 158 -5.47 -15.21 6.98
C ARG A 158 -6.86 -15.84 7.12
N PHE A 159 -7.92 -15.08 6.85
CA PHE A 159 -9.31 -15.59 6.95
C PHE A 159 -9.74 -16.36 5.70
N THR A 160 -8.98 -16.23 4.62
CA THR A 160 -9.28 -16.87 3.34
C THR A 160 -8.40 -18.09 3.08
N THR A 161 -7.26 -18.19 3.76
CA THR A 161 -6.42 -19.38 3.77
C THR A 161 -7.05 -20.45 4.66
N PRO A 162 -7.16 -21.70 4.20
CA PRO A 162 -7.66 -22.75 5.03
C PRO A 162 -6.71 -23.02 6.19
N PHE A 163 -7.30 -23.27 7.37
CA PHE A 163 -6.52 -23.64 8.54
C PHE A 163 -5.84 -24.99 8.29
N PRO A 164 -4.53 -25.13 8.54
CA PRO A 164 -3.93 -26.46 8.60
C PRO A 164 -4.56 -27.19 9.79
N ILE A 165 -5.32 -28.24 9.49
CA ILE A 165 -5.81 -29.22 10.47
C ILE A 165 -4.69 -30.24 10.69
#